data_AF-A0AAP9EQ94-F1
#
_entry.id   AF-A0AAP9EQ94-F1
#
_cell.length_a   1.000
_cell.length_b   1.000
_cell.length_c   1.000
_cell.angle_alpha   90.00
_cell.angle_beta   90.00
_cell.angle_gamma   90.00
#
_symmetry.space_group_name_H-M   'P 1'
#
loop_
_entity.id
_entity.type
_entity.pdbx_description
1 polymer ?
#
loop_
_entity_poly.entity_id
_entity_poly.type
_entity_poly.pdbx_seq_one_letter_code
_entity_poly.pdbx_strand_id
1 'polypeptide(L)'
;MGARRSSPPALPFEDLPHRRVTRTSPSREARTPSPTHSQPDLLDWQPPQTHLSAEDIDAQVLEAVGFRPASGGAFLYAVLDLAYARIIVEHGLPFEDRLVFLEAKAAVNVLAELPPEQETGILRVRRRLIQSWLETHRDGDKSCYVLVAKQPSEG
;
A
#
# COMPACT_ATOMS: atom_id res chain seq x y z
N MET A 1 -25.60 45.93 -17.19
CA MET A 1 -25.60 44.52 -16.73
C MET A 1 -24.31 44.25 -15.98
N GLY A 2 -24.38 43.90 -14.70
CA GLY A 2 -23.18 43.67 -13.89
C GLY A 2 -23.55 43.32 -12.45
N ALA A 3 -24.13 42.13 -12.23
CA ALA A 3 -24.35 41.62 -10.89
C ALA A 3 -23.05 40.98 -10.38
N ARG A 4 -22.25 41.74 -9.63
CA ARG A 4 -21.15 41.17 -8.83
C ARG A 4 -21.78 40.48 -7.61
N ARG A 5 -21.86 39.16 -7.64
CA ARG A 5 -22.26 38.36 -6.47
C ARG A 5 -21.09 38.33 -5.49
N SER A 6 -21.17 39.11 -4.41
CA SER A 6 -20.29 38.93 -3.25
C SER A 6 -20.66 37.63 -2.53
N SER A 7 -19.65 36.86 -2.13
CA SER A 7 -19.83 35.68 -1.29
C SER A 7 -20.28 36.10 0.11
N PRO A 8 -21.17 35.35 0.80
CA PRO A 8 -21.57 35.70 2.16
C PRO A 8 -20.39 35.58 3.13
N PRO A 9 -20.31 36.41 4.19
CA PRO A 9 -19.26 36.34 5.19
C PRO A 9 -19.38 35.04 6.00
N ALA A 10 -18.23 34.46 6.36
CA ALA A 10 -18.16 33.29 7.23
C ALA A 10 -18.79 33.61 8.60
N LEU A 11 -19.66 32.72 9.06
CA LEU A 11 -20.30 32.83 10.37
C LEU A 11 -19.25 32.69 11.49
N PRO A 12 -19.33 33.48 12.57
CA PRO A 12 -18.47 33.31 13.72
C PRO A 12 -18.79 31.97 14.41
N PHE A 13 -17.75 31.23 14.79
CA PHE A 13 -17.89 30.03 15.62
C PHE A 13 -18.39 30.47 17.02
N GLU A 14 -19.68 30.31 17.31
CA GLU A 14 -20.26 30.76 18.58
C GLU A 14 -19.96 29.86 19.78
N ASP A 15 -19.41 28.66 19.59
CA ASP A 15 -19.11 27.75 20.71
C ASP A 15 -17.67 27.23 20.67
N LEU A 16 -16.77 27.98 21.32
CA LEU A 16 -15.52 27.42 21.84
C LEU A 16 -15.84 26.78 23.20
N PRO A 17 -15.50 25.50 23.45
CA PRO A 17 -15.76 24.89 24.75
C PRO A 17 -15.01 25.65 25.84
N HIS A 18 -15.77 26.27 26.74
CA HIS A 18 -15.23 26.98 27.89
C HIS A 18 -14.51 26.02 28.83
N ARG A 19 -13.19 25.93 28.69
CA ARG A 19 -12.32 25.26 29.66
C ARG A 19 -12.27 26.09 30.95
N ARG A 20 -13.24 25.90 31.85
CA ARG A 20 -13.13 26.38 33.24
C ARG A 20 -12.15 25.48 33.99
N VAL A 21 -10.88 25.91 34.08
CA VAL A 21 -9.97 25.39 35.11
C VAL A 21 -10.19 26.23 36.36
N THR A 22 -11.00 25.72 37.29
CA THR A 22 -11.05 26.23 38.65
C THR A 22 -9.69 25.94 39.29
N ARG A 23 -8.85 26.97 39.44
CA ARG A 23 -7.58 26.86 40.15
C ARG A 23 -7.84 26.82 41.65
N THR A 24 -7.92 25.61 42.20
CA THR A 24 -7.76 25.37 43.65
C THR A 24 -6.53 24.50 43.87
N SER A 25 -5.63 24.99 44.69
CA SER A 25 -4.55 24.22 45.33
C SER A 25 -4.56 24.62 46.81
N PRO A 26 -4.09 23.78 47.76
CA PRO A 26 -3.26 22.58 47.58
C PRO A 26 -3.70 21.36 48.43
N SER A 27 -3.29 20.15 48.04
CA SER A 27 -2.92 19.11 49.01
C SER A 27 -1.87 18.18 48.42
N ARG A 28 -0.88 17.86 49.25
CA ARG A 28 0.36 17.16 48.94
C ARG A 28 0.12 15.68 49.13
N GLU A 29 -0.27 14.97 48.07
CA GLU A 29 -0.21 13.51 48.02
C GLU A 29 0.51 13.06 46.76
N ALA A 30 1.28 11.98 46.93
CA ALA A 30 2.32 11.51 46.04
C ALA A 30 1.83 11.32 44.60
N ARG A 31 2.45 12.05 43.65
CA ARG A 31 2.26 11.81 42.23
C ARG A 31 3.16 10.66 41.81
N THR A 32 2.55 9.50 41.57
CA THR A 32 3.08 8.50 40.63
C THR A 32 3.35 9.22 39.30
N PRO A 33 4.53 9.04 38.67
CA PRO A 33 4.74 9.63 37.35
C PRO A 33 3.73 9.02 36.38
N SER A 34 2.87 9.86 35.82
CA SER A 34 2.02 9.48 34.69
C SER A 34 2.90 8.90 33.58
N PRO A 35 2.45 7.85 32.85
CA PRO A 35 3.18 7.36 31.69
C PRO A 35 3.46 8.57 30.80
N THR A 36 4.73 8.77 30.47
CA THR A 36 5.19 9.86 29.63
C THR A 36 4.52 9.68 28.28
N HIS A 37 3.41 10.36 28.06
CA HIS A 37 2.79 10.44 26.75
C HIS A 37 3.66 11.39 25.94
N SER A 38 4.77 10.85 25.41
CA SER A 38 5.59 11.54 24.43
C SER A 38 4.71 11.74 23.20
N GLN A 39 4.33 12.99 22.93
CA GLN A 39 3.80 13.31 21.62
C GLN A 39 4.87 12.90 20.60
N PRO A 40 4.51 12.11 19.57
CA PRO A 40 5.46 11.78 18.52
C PRO A 40 5.94 13.08 17.91
N ASP A 41 7.27 13.23 17.80
CA ASP A 41 7.83 14.39 17.12
C ASP A 41 7.36 14.34 15.67
N LEU A 42 6.53 15.30 15.28
CA LEU A 42 5.98 15.40 13.92
C LEU A 42 7.08 15.73 12.91
N LEU A 43 8.25 16.20 13.36
CA LEU A 43 9.40 16.46 12.50
C LEU A 43 10.07 15.17 12.01
N ASP A 44 9.96 14.07 12.76
CA ASP A 44 10.50 12.76 12.40
C ASP A 44 9.45 11.83 11.78
N TRP A 45 8.22 12.30 11.61
CA TRP A 45 7.16 11.50 11.02
C TRP A 45 7.43 11.26 9.52
N GLN A 46 7.67 10.01 9.15
CA GLN A 46 7.67 9.57 7.76
C GLN A 46 6.32 8.94 7.42
N PRO A 47 5.68 9.34 6.30
CA PRO A 47 4.47 8.68 5.86
C PRO A 47 4.74 7.19 5.61
N PRO A 48 3.78 6.30 5.95
CA PRO A 48 3.94 4.89 5.68
C PRO A 48 4.08 4.68 4.16
N GLN A 49 4.99 3.81 3.77
CA GLN A 49 5.15 3.44 2.37
C GLN A 49 3.90 2.69 1.91
N THR A 50 3.17 3.24 0.94
CA THR A 50 1.90 2.68 0.43
C THR A 50 2.05 1.88 -0.86
N HIS A 51 3.13 2.13 -1.61
CA HIS A 51 3.40 1.50 -2.90
C HIS A 51 4.91 1.30 -3.12
N LEU A 52 5.23 0.40 -4.05
CA LEU A 52 6.60 0.19 -4.56
C LEU A 52 6.67 0.68 -6.01
N SER A 53 7.61 1.57 -6.34
CA SER A 53 7.73 2.04 -7.72
C SER A 53 8.15 0.89 -8.66
N ALA A 54 7.85 1.03 -9.94
CA ALA A 54 8.24 0.03 -10.95
C ALA A 54 9.77 -0.14 -11.03
N GLU A 55 10.51 0.95 -10.82
CA GLU A 55 11.98 0.94 -10.85
C GLU A 55 12.57 0.18 -9.65
N ASP A 56 12.02 0.40 -8.45
CA ASP A 56 12.49 -0.23 -7.21
C ASP A 56 12.34 -1.76 -7.23
N ILE A 57 11.38 -2.27 -8.02
CA ILE A 57 11.05 -3.69 -8.06
C ILE A 57 11.36 -4.35 -9.41
N ASP A 58 11.95 -3.60 -10.35
CA ASP A 58 12.22 -4.04 -11.72
C ASP A 58 10.95 -4.62 -12.38
N ALA A 59 9.86 -3.85 -12.26
CA ALA A 59 8.53 -4.22 -12.77
C ALA A 59 8.44 -4.03 -14.27
N GLN A 60 7.93 -5.04 -14.99
CA GLN A 60 7.66 -4.96 -16.42
C GLN A 60 6.37 -5.68 -16.77
N VAL A 61 5.55 -5.06 -17.62
CA VAL A 61 4.39 -5.73 -18.22
C VAL A 61 4.85 -6.53 -19.43
N LEU A 62 4.49 -7.81 -19.45
CA LEU A 62 4.70 -8.72 -20.56
C LEU A 62 3.34 -9.10 -21.17
N GLU A 63 3.32 -9.32 -22.47
CA GLU A 63 2.14 -9.84 -23.16
C GLU A 63 1.89 -11.31 -22.78
N ALA A 64 0.61 -11.67 -22.64
CA ALA A 64 0.21 -13.05 -22.40
C ALA A 64 0.48 -13.97 -23.60
N VAL A 65 0.36 -13.44 -24.82
CA VAL A 65 0.55 -14.20 -26.05
C VAL A 65 2.02 -14.58 -26.20
N GLY A 66 2.31 -15.88 -26.25
CA GLY A 66 3.67 -16.38 -26.39
C GLY A 66 4.56 -16.18 -25.16
N PHE A 67 3.96 -15.90 -23.99
CA PHE A 67 4.70 -15.72 -22.75
C PHE A 67 5.63 -16.91 -22.44
N ARG A 68 6.90 -16.59 -22.19
CA ARG A 68 7.92 -17.55 -21.75
C ARG A 68 8.63 -16.98 -20.52
N PRO A 69 8.43 -17.55 -19.32
CA PRO A 69 9.06 -17.06 -18.12
C PRO A 69 10.58 -17.30 -18.17
N ALA A 70 11.32 -16.42 -17.48
CA ALA A 70 12.76 -16.56 -17.34
C ALA A 70 13.10 -17.77 -16.45
N SER A 71 14.18 -18.47 -16.79
CA SER A 71 14.67 -19.60 -15.99
C SER A 71 15.30 -19.11 -14.68
N GLY A 72 15.17 -19.87 -13.60
CA GLY A 72 15.94 -19.66 -12.36
C GLY A 72 15.24 -18.91 -11.22
N GLY A 73 13.91 -18.76 -11.24
CA GLY A 73 13.13 -18.34 -10.05
C GLY A 73 13.41 -16.92 -9.51
N ALA A 74 14.20 -16.11 -10.23
CA ALA A 74 14.55 -14.75 -9.83
C ALA A 74 13.37 -13.77 -9.94
N PHE A 75 12.35 -14.13 -10.71
CA PHE A 75 11.17 -13.31 -10.99
C PHE A 75 9.91 -13.99 -10.47
N LEU A 76 8.97 -13.15 -10.04
CA LEU A 76 7.59 -13.53 -9.79
C LEU A 76 6.68 -12.84 -10.80
N TYR A 77 5.51 -13.42 -10.99
CA TYR A 77 4.57 -13.04 -12.03
C TYR A 77 3.17 -12.87 -11.43
N ALA A 78 2.53 -11.72 -11.64
CA ALA A 78 1.10 -11.56 -11.41
C ALA A 78 0.39 -11.56 -12.76
N VAL A 79 -0.65 -12.38 -12.89
CA VAL A 79 -1.51 -12.43 -14.09
C VAL A 79 -2.71 -11.54 -13.82
N LEU A 80 -2.82 -10.44 -14.56
CA LEU A 80 -3.75 -9.36 -14.31
C LEU A 80 -4.41 -8.91 -15.61
N ASP A 81 -5.44 -8.08 -15.50
CA ASP A 81 -5.91 -7.28 -16.64
C ASP A 81 -4.78 -6.38 -17.16
N LEU A 82 -4.67 -6.26 -18.48
CA LEU A 82 -3.58 -5.51 -19.13
C LEU A 82 -3.61 -4.02 -18.75
N ALA A 83 -4.79 -3.40 -18.67
CA ALA A 83 -4.90 -1.99 -18.29
C ALA A 83 -4.46 -1.80 -16.84
N TYR A 84 -4.86 -2.71 -15.95
CA TYR A 84 -4.46 -2.65 -14.56
C TYR A 84 -2.96 -2.89 -14.35
N ALA A 85 -2.35 -3.82 -15.10
CA ALA A 85 -0.90 -4.02 -15.08
C ALA A 85 -0.12 -2.75 -15.49
N ARG A 86 -0.65 -1.98 -16.46
CA ARG A 86 -0.06 -0.69 -16.88
C ARG A 86 -0.19 0.38 -15.80
N ILE A 87 -1.34 0.47 -15.15
CA ILE A 87 -1.56 1.37 -13.99
C ILE A 87 -0.52 1.09 -12.90
N ILE A 88 -0.22 -0.18 -12.61
CA ILE A 88 0.80 -0.55 -11.62
C ILE A 88 2.20 -0.09 -12.05
N VAL A 89 2.55 -0.18 -13.33
CA VAL A 89 3.86 0.30 -13.79
C VAL A 89 3.97 1.82 -13.73
N GLU A 90 2.86 2.53 -13.97
CA GLU A 90 2.82 4.00 -13.93
C GLU A 90 2.77 4.56 -12.51
N HIS A 91 1.98 3.96 -11.62
CA HIS A 91 1.70 4.47 -10.28
C HIS A 91 2.41 3.71 -9.16
N GLY A 92 3.04 2.59 -9.48
CA GLY A 92 3.65 1.68 -8.51
C GLY A 92 2.70 0.58 -8.05
N LEU A 93 3.30 -0.45 -7.44
CA LEU A 93 2.65 -1.63 -6.91
C LEU A 93 2.04 -1.33 -5.53
N PRO A 94 0.70 -1.29 -5.38
CA PRO A 94 0.05 -0.95 -4.12
C PRO A 94 0.07 -2.13 -3.15
N PHE A 95 0.22 -1.85 -1.85
CA PHE A 95 0.14 -2.88 -0.81
C PHE A 95 -1.29 -3.27 -0.42
N GLU A 96 -2.27 -2.41 -0.68
CA GLU A 96 -3.67 -2.60 -0.25
C GLU A 96 -4.39 -3.71 -1.02
N ASP A 97 -4.03 -3.89 -2.30
CA ASP A 97 -4.73 -4.78 -3.22
C ASP A 97 -4.37 -6.27 -3.05
N ARG A 98 -3.49 -6.60 -2.09
CA ARG A 98 -3.05 -7.98 -1.78
C ARG A 98 -2.70 -8.78 -3.03
N LEU A 99 -1.93 -8.17 -3.93
CA LEU A 99 -1.63 -8.73 -5.21
C LEU A 99 -0.94 -10.09 -5.08
N VAL A 100 -1.43 -11.05 -5.87
CA VAL A 100 -0.96 -12.43 -5.86
C VAL A 100 0.11 -12.60 -6.93
N PHE A 101 1.30 -12.99 -6.48
CA PHE A 101 2.46 -13.29 -7.29
C PHE A 101 2.71 -14.80 -7.32
N LEU A 102 3.01 -15.28 -8.51
CA LEU A 102 3.17 -16.70 -8.83
C LEU A 102 4.59 -16.96 -9.33
N GLU A 103 5.05 -18.19 -9.11
CA GLU A 103 6.24 -18.69 -9.79
C GLU A 103 5.94 -19.00 -11.26
N ALA A 104 7.00 -19.03 -12.09
CA ALA A 104 6.94 -19.24 -13.53
C ALA A 104 5.95 -20.34 -13.97
N LYS A 105 6.06 -21.55 -13.38
CA LYS A 105 5.21 -22.69 -13.74
C LYS A 105 3.73 -22.44 -13.42
N ALA A 106 3.45 -21.83 -12.26
CA ALA A 106 2.09 -21.53 -11.84
C ALA A 106 1.47 -20.43 -12.71
N ALA A 107 2.24 -19.40 -13.07
CA ALA A 107 1.78 -18.33 -13.96
C ALA A 107 1.40 -18.86 -15.35
N VAL A 108 2.20 -19.75 -15.94
CA VAL A 108 1.89 -20.39 -17.23
C VAL A 108 0.61 -21.21 -17.15
N ASN A 109 0.42 -21.97 -16.06
CA ASN A 109 -0.80 -22.76 -15.87
C ASN A 109 -2.04 -21.86 -15.78
N VAL A 110 -1.97 -20.77 -15.00
CA VAL A 110 -3.07 -19.81 -14.90
C VAL A 110 -3.40 -19.20 -16.26
N LEU A 111 -2.39 -18.78 -17.03
CA LEU A 111 -2.59 -18.23 -18.38
C LEU A 111 -3.26 -19.22 -19.34
N ALA A 112 -2.97 -20.52 -19.21
CA ALA A 112 -3.57 -21.54 -20.06
C ALA A 112 -5.06 -21.80 -19.73
N GLU A 113 -5.51 -21.46 -18.53
CA GLU A 113 -6.90 -21.60 -18.08
C GLU A 113 -7.76 -20.37 -18.40
N LEU A 114 -7.13 -19.25 -18.79
CA LEU A 114 -7.85 -18.01 -19.09
C LEU A 114 -8.50 -18.02 -20.48
N PRO A 115 -9.68 -17.38 -20.63
CA PRO A 115 -10.33 -17.24 -21.92
C PRO A 115 -9.52 -16.29 -22.84
N PRO A 116 -9.41 -16.58 -24.15
CA PRO A 116 -8.61 -15.79 -25.09
C PRO A 116 -9.16 -14.39 -25.37
N GLU A 117 -10.41 -14.12 -24.99
CA GLU A 117 -11.10 -12.83 -25.15
C GLU A 117 -10.66 -11.80 -24.10
N GLN A 118 -10.00 -12.24 -23.02
CA GLN A 118 -9.60 -11.37 -21.93
C GLN A 118 -8.23 -10.73 -22.23
N GLU A 119 -8.18 -9.39 -22.26
CA GLU A 119 -6.94 -8.64 -22.38
C GLU A 119 -6.06 -8.82 -21.14
N THR A 120 -5.22 -9.85 -21.17
CA THR A 120 -4.41 -10.26 -20.04
C THR A 120 -2.98 -9.73 -20.17
N GLY A 121 -2.52 -9.07 -19.11
CA GLY A 121 -1.12 -8.66 -18.93
C GLY A 121 -0.44 -9.48 -17.85
N ILE A 122 0.87 -9.66 -17.98
CA ILE A 122 1.69 -10.33 -16.97
C ILE A 122 2.62 -9.31 -16.37
N LEU A 123 2.42 -8.98 -15.09
CA LEU A 123 3.34 -8.14 -14.35
C LEU A 123 4.49 -9.01 -13.83
N ARG A 124 5.68 -8.83 -14.38
CA ARG A 124 6.92 -9.44 -13.91
C ARG A 124 7.59 -8.51 -12.91
N VAL A 125 8.00 -9.04 -11.76
CA VAL A 125 8.77 -8.31 -10.74
C VAL A 125 9.94 -9.15 -10.26
N ARG A 126 11.01 -8.51 -9.79
CA ARG A 126 12.18 -9.24 -9.29
C ARG A 126 11.97 -9.65 -7.83
N ARG A 127 11.97 -10.96 -7.55
CA ARG A 127 11.64 -11.55 -6.24
C ARG A 127 12.44 -10.94 -5.09
N ARG A 128 13.76 -10.81 -5.26
CA ARG A 128 14.65 -10.26 -4.21
C ARG A 128 14.31 -8.82 -3.82
N LEU A 129 13.71 -8.04 -4.74
CA LEU A 129 13.41 -6.63 -4.53
C LEU A 129 12.08 -6.42 -3.80
N ILE A 130 11.23 -7.43 -3.75
CA ILE A 130 9.95 -7.36 -3.02
C ILE A 130 9.84 -8.37 -1.88
N GLN A 131 10.89 -9.18 -1.65
CA GLN A 131 10.87 -10.31 -0.72
C GLN A 131 10.42 -9.94 0.70
N SER A 132 10.80 -8.75 1.17
CA SER A 132 10.38 -8.26 2.48
C SER A 132 8.86 -8.17 2.61
N TRP A 133 8.15 -7.82 1.55
CA TRP A 133 6.71 -7.57 1.56
C TRP A 133 5.88 -8.78 1.12
N LEU A 134 6.50 -9.95 0.96
CA LEU A 134 5.80 -11.16 0.51
C LEU A 134 5.43 -12.06 1.68
N GLU A 135 4.15 -12.40 1.78
CA GLU A 135 3.65 -13.52 2.58
C GLU A 135 3.48 -14.74 1.70
N THR A 136 3.99 -15.90 2.15
CA THR A 136 3.83 -17.15 1.40
C THR A 136 2.50 -17.78 1.76
N HIS A 137 1.65 -17.93 0.76
CA HIS A 137 0.43 -18.71 0.84
C HIS A 137 0.60 -20.03 0.09
N ARG A 138 0.03 -21.10 0.63
CA ARG A 138 -0.03 -22.40 -0.04
C ARG A 138 -1.47 -22.68 -0.38
N ASP A 139 -1.73 -22.87 -1.66
CA ASP A 139 -2.99 -23.40 -2.17
C ASP A 139 -2.71 -24.80 -2.74
N GLY A 140 -2.92 -25.82 -1.90
CA GLY A 140 -2.47 -27.20 -2.16
C GLY A 140 -0.95 -27.28 -2.36
N ASP A 141 -0.53 -27.79 -3.52
CA ASP A 141 0.88 -27.91 -3.92
C ASP A 141 1.47 -26.63 -4.55
N LYS A 142 0.66 -25.58 -4.74
CA LYS A 142 1.10 -24.34 -5.36
C LYS A 142 1.49 -23.33 -4.29
N SER A 143 2.72 -22.80 -4.40
CA SER A 143 3.14 -21.64 -3.59
C SER A 143 2.77 -20.37 -4.35
N CYS A 144 1.97 -19.52 -3.70
CA CYS A 144 1.69 -18.16 -4.15
C CYS A 144 2.20 -17.16 -3.10
N TYR A 145 2.53 -15.96 -3.54
CA TYR A 145 3.07 -14.92 -2.70
C TYR A 145 2.10 -13.74 -2.71
N VAL A 146 1.64 -13.34 -1.55
CA VAL A 146 0.74 -12.19 -1.41
C VAL A 146 1.55 -11.00 -0.95
N LEU A 147 1.39 -9.88 -1.64
CA LEU A 147 2.02 -8.63 -1.23
C LEU A 147 1.28 -8.04 -0.03
N VAL A 148 2.02 -7.70 1.03
CA VAL A 148 1.47 -7.12 2.27
C VAL A 148 2.21 -5.85 2.67
N ALA A 149 1.46 -4.89 3.22
CA ALA A 149 2.04 -3.71 3.85
C ALA A 149 2.77 -4.13 5.12
N LYS A 150 4.02 -3.69 5.29
CA LYS A 150 4.68 -3.76 6.58
C LYS A 150 4.23 -2.60 7.44
N GLN A 151 3.67 -2.90 8.60
CA GLN A 151 3.59 -1.90 9.66
C GLN A 151 5.02 -1.53 10.08
N PRO A 152 5.37 -0.23 10.22
CA PRO A 152 6.62 0.13 10.87
C PRO A 152 6.60 -0.52 12.26
N SER A 153 7.57 -1.39 12.53
CA SER A 153 7.70 -2.03 13.84
C SER A 153 7.89 -0.92 14.87
N GLU A 154 7.00 -0.85 15.87
CA GLU A 154 7.22 -0.02 17.05
C GLU A 154 8.54 -0.49 17.70
N GLY A 155 9.59 0.32 17.54
CA GLY A 155 10.90 0.12 18.14
C GLY A 155 11.02 0.85 19.47
#